data_AF-H2CF88-F1
#
_entry.id   AF-H2CF88-F1
#
_cell.length_a   1.000
_cell.length_b   1.000
_cell.length_c   1.000
_cell.angle_alpha   90.00
_cell.angle_beta   90.00
_cell.angle_gamma   90.00
#
_symmetry.space_group_name_H-M   'P 1'
#
loop_
_entity.id
_entity.type
_entity.pdbx_description
1 polymer ?
#
loop_
_entity_poly.entity_id
_entity_poly.type
_entity_poly.pdbx_seq_one_letter_code
_entity_poly.pdbx_strand_id
1 'polypeptide(L)'
;MRKLGFITLAALLFAAHGVEAVNYRLFVHGRSGKSHCQSLATVNDGRSDHNNYWGGAVTGLSDVRYVGFDGTKSGGAYSWSSCGAQKQLHDAIRVFCTGSNTCEIYTHSTGGLVAAAYFGQNNPSGVNISRIQLLANASGGSELADISTTYLGWLGFDTLGGELDQSVSTRGARLGFNHNNSNGRTLYTTSGEGSDYLKLTSPFLPGRDDGVLANHSLCNINQVADVDTSCTRGNGRLSETYRCGFLWLKTCTKYHYRWTPYYTVYQGGGSHSHSDAKKDYGRR
;
A
#
# COMPACT_ATOMS: atom_id res chain seq x y z
N MET A 1 0.66 -57.05 -34.57
CA MET A 1 0.53 -56.28 -33.31
C MET A 1 1.44 -55.04 -33.31
N ARG A 2 1.35 -54.16 -34.32
CA ARG A 2 2.28 -53.01 -34.50
C ARG A 2 1.58 -51.67 -34.75
N LYS A 3 0.25 -51.62 -34.62
CA LYS A 3 -0.57 -50.42 -34.88
C LYS A 3 -1.22 -49.81 -33.63
N LEU A 4 -1.09 -50.46 -32.46
CA LEU A 4 -1.63 -49.92 -31.20
C LEU A 4 -0.68 -48.94 -30.48
N GLY A 5 0.62 -48.91 -30.81
CA GLY A 5 1.60 -48.05 -30.12
C GLY A 5 1.58 -46.58 -30.52
N PHE A 6 1.01 -46.25 -31.69
CA PHE A 6 0.98 -44.86 -32.19
C PHE A 6 -0.24 -44.07 -31.71
N ILE A 7 -1.33 -44.74 -31.33
CA ILE A 7 -2.55 -44.06 -30.86
C ILE A 7 -2.42 -43.64 -29.40
N THR A 8 -1.68 -44.39 -28.58
CA THR A 8 -1.40 -44.04 -27.17
C THR A 8 -0.42 -42.86 -27.03
N LEU A 9 0.51 -42.68 -27.97
CA LEU A 9 1.45 -41.55 -27.92
C LEU A 9 0.81 -40.21 -28.32
N ALA A 10 -0.16 -40.23 -29.25
CA ALA A 10 -0.92 -39.04 -29.63
C ALA A 10 -1.90 -38.60 -28.52
N ALA A 11 -2.53 -39.54 -27.81
CA ALA A 11 -3.46 -39.23 -26.72
C ALA A 11 -2.76 -38.59 -25.49
N LEU A 12 -1.48 -38.90 -25.25
CA LEU A 12 -0.69 -38.30 -24.17
C LEU A 12 -0.22 -36.86 -24.48
N LEU A 13 -0.18 -36.47 -25.76
CA LEU A 13 0.21 -35.10 -26.19
C LEU A 13 -0.94 -34.08 -26.08
N PHE A 14 -2.21 -34.52 -26.03
CA PHE A 14 -3.37 -33.63 -25.88
C PHE A 14 -3.84 -33.46 -24.42
N ALA A 15 -3.24 -34.16 -23.46
CA ALA A 15 -3.55 -34.00 -22.03
C ALA A 15 -2.70 -32.89 -21.35
N ALA A 16 -1.79 -32.25 -22.06
CA ALA A 16 -1.11 -31.04 -21.60
C ALA A 16 -2.01 -29.82 -21.85
N HIS A 17 -3.14 -29.73 -21.14
CA HIS A 17 -3.84 -28.47 -21.00
C HIS A 17 -2.90 -27.55 -20.25
N GLY A 18 -2.35 -26.57 -20.97
CA GLY A 18 -1.37 -25.63 -20.45
C GLY A 18 -1.87 -25.00 -19.16
N VAL A 19 -1.03 -25.02 -18.13
CA VAL A 19 -1.18 -24.10 -17.01
C VAL A 19 -0.86 -22.71 -17.57
N GLU A 20 -1.88 -22.06 -18.13
CA GLU A 20 -1.79 -20.68 -18.60
C GLU A 20 -1.33 -19.80 -17.44
N ALA A 21 -0.27 -19.03 -17.66
CA ALA A 21 0.24 -18.09 -16.68
C ALA A 21 -0.79 -16.99 -16.45
N VAL A 22 -1.29 -16.84 -15.21
CA VAL A 22 -2.25 -15.78 -14.87
C VAL A 22 -1.51 -14.59 -14.27
N ASN A 23 -1.91 -13.37 -14.66
CA ASN A 23 -1.45 -12.14 -14.03
C ASN A 23 -2.49 -11.64 -13.01
N TYR A 24 -2.30 -12.03 -11.75
CA TYR A 24 -3.19 -11.64 -10.66
C TYR A 24 -2.97 -10.20 -10.23
N ARG A 25 -4.06 -9.53 -9.86
CA ARG A 25 -4.03 -8.17 -9.31
C ARG A 25 -4.50 -8.22 -7.87
N LEU A 26 -3.54 -8.15 -6.95
CA LEU A 26 -3.80 -8.22 -5.53
C LEU A 26 -4.15 -6.82 -5.00
N PHE A 27 -5.32 -6.67 -4.40
CA PHE A 27 -5.80 -5.42 -3.82
C PHE A 27 -5.82 -5.53 -2.30
N VAL A 28 -4.77 -5.01 -1.67
CA VAL A 28 -4.57 -5.03 -0.21
C VAL A 28 -5.24 -3.82 0.41
N HIS A 29 -6.25 -4.06 1.24
CA HIS A 29 -6.94 -2.98 1.92
C HIS A 29 -6.07 -2.31 3.00
N GLY A 30 -6.55 -1.19 3.53
CA GLY A 30 -5.94 -0.46 4.64
C GLY A 30 -6.89 -0.35 5.82
N ARG A 31 -6.66 0.64 6.70
CA ARG A 31 -7.43 0.81 7.94
C ARG A 31 -8.93 0.75 7.69
N SER A 32 -9.64 -0.07 8.48
CA SER A 32 -11.09 -0.19 8.42
C SER A 32 -11.68 -0.62 9.75
N GLY A 33 -12.82 -0.03 10.13
CA GLY A 33 -13.61 -0.41 11.31
C GLY A 33 -14.16 -1.84 11.28
N LYS A 34 -14.04 -2.55 10.15
CA LYS A 34 -14.49 -3.93 9.98
C LYS A 34 -13.30 -4.83 9.66
N SER A 35 -13.39 -6.09 10.07
CA SER A 35 -12.48 -7.12 9.58
C SER A 35 -12.74 -7.37 8.09
N HIS A 36 -11.70 -7.33 7.26
CA HIS A 36 -11.79 -7.72 5.84
C HIS A 36 -11.21 -9.11 5.60
N CYS A 37 -10.81 -9.81 6.66
CA CYS A 37 -10.16 -11.11 6.58
C CYS A 37 -11.01 -12.15 5.84
N GLN A 38 -10.37 -12.88 4.94
CA GLN A 38 -10.93 -14.04 4.28
C GLN A 38 -9.87 -15.15 4.17
N SER A 39 -10.30 -16.39 3.95
CA SER A 39 -9.37 -17.49 3.66
C SER A 39 -8.74 -17.27 2.29
N LEU A 40 -7.42 -17.42 2.19
CA LEU A 40 -6.65 -17.36 0.95
C LEU A 40 -5.80 -18.64 0.86
N ALA A 41 -6.41 -19.75 0.48
CA ALA A 41 -5.77 -21.06 0.41
C ALA A 41 -5.60 -21.55 -1.04
N THR A 42 -6.44 -21.07 -1.95
CA THR A 42 -6.47 -21.49 -3.35
C THR A 42 -6.60 -20.29 -4.28
N VAL A 43 -6.26 -20.49 -5.55
CA VAL A 43 -6.40 -19.44 -6.59
C VAL A 43 -7.85 -18.97 -6.79
N ASN A 44 -8.84 -19.69 -6.26
CA ASN A 44 -10.27 -19.34 -6.35
C ASN A 44 -10.75 -18.40 -5.25
N ASP A 45 -9.95 -18.19 -4.21
CA ASP A 45 -10.30 -17.34 -3.08
C ASP A 45 -10.10 -15.85 -3.41
N GLY A 46 -10.51 -14.94 -2.53
CA GLY A 46 -10.23 -13.51 -2.69
C GLY A 46 -10.99 -12.80 -3.81
N ARG A 47 -11.98 -13.44 -4.47
CA ARG A 47 -12.65 -12.87 -5.66
C ARG A 47 -13.61 -11.72 -5.35
N SER A 48 -14.06 -11.59 -4.11
CA SER A 48 -15.00 -10.55 -3.67
C SER A 48 -14.35 -9.58 -2.68
N ASP A 49 -14.70 -8.29 -2.80
CA ASP A 49 -14.34 -7.25 -1.84
C ASP A 49 -15.12 -7.44 -0.54
N HIS A 50 -14.62 -8.33 0.33
CA HIS A 50 -15.27 -8.66 1.59
C HIS A 50 -15.47 -7.40 2.43
N ASN A 51 -16.68 -7.16 2.93
CA ASN A 51 -17.05 -5.94 3.65
C ASN A 51 -16.84 -4.61 2.87
N ASN A 52 -16.74 -4.67 1.54
CA ASN A 52 -16.82 -3.54 0.62
C ASN A 52 -15.81 -2.41 0.92
N TYR A 53 -14.54 -2.73 1.17
CA TYR A 53 -13.52 -1.72 1.42
C TYR A 53 -13.24 -0.85 0.19
N TRP A 54 -13.11 -1.49 -0.96
CA TRP A 54 -12.80 -0.84 -2.22
C TRP A 54 -14.02 -0.18 -2.84
N GLY A 55 -15.24 -0.56 -2.44
CA GLY A 55 -16.44 0.23 -2.72
C GLY A 55 -16.77 0.37 -4.20
N GLY A 56 -16.38 -0.62 -5.01
CA GLY A 56 -16.50 -0.56 -6.47
C GLY A 56 -15.47 0.33 -7.17
N ALA A 57 -14.44 0.84 -6.47
CA ALA A 57 -13.36 1.60 -7.10
C ALA A 57 -12.54 0.76 -8.10
N VAL A 58 -12.46 -0.55 -7.88
CA VAL A 58 -11.75 -1.49 -8.74
C VAL A 58 -12.68 -1.97 -9.85
N THR A 59 -12.46 -1.48 -11.06
CA THR A 59 -13.30 -1.76 -12.24
C THR A 59 -12.46 -2.11 -13.46
N GLY A 60 -13.02 -2.91 -14.38
CA GLY A 60 -12.41 -3.19 -15.69
C GLY A 60 -11.15 -4.07 -15.65
N LEU A 61 -10.90 -4.78 -14.56
CA LEU A 61 -9.73 -5.65 -14.39
C LEU A 61 -10.14 -7.12 -14.32
N SER A 62 -9.36 -8.00 -14.94
CA SER A 62 -9.42 -9.44 -14.74
C SER A 62 -8.55 -9.85 -13.55
N ASP A 63 -8.80 -11.07 -13.04
CA ASP A 63 -7.90 -11.76 -12.09
C ASP A 63 -7.63 -10.96 -10.80
N VAL A 64 -8.61 -10.18 -10.38
CA VAL A 64 -8.57 -9.39 -9.15
C VAL A 64 -8.70 -10.30 -7.94
N ARG A 65 -7.86 -10.07 -6.93
CA ARG A 65 -7.90 -10.75 -5.64
C ARG A 65 -7.82 -9.73 -4.51
N TYR A 66 -8.83 -9.68 -3.67
CA TYR A 66 -8.90 -8.80 -2.52
C TYR A 66 -8.20 -9.45 -1.34
N VAL A 67 -7.17 -8.79 -0.84
CA VAL A 67 -6.36 -9.23 0.30
C VAL A 67 -6.77 -8.41 1.50
N GLY A 68 -7.59 -9.05 2.34
CA GLY A 68 -8.21 -8.45 3.52
C GLY A 68 -7.61 -8.98 4.82
N PHE A 69 -7.55 -8.17 5.85
CA PHE A 69 -7.08 -8.50 7.18
C PHE A 69 -7.99 -7.91 8.26
N ASP A 70 -7.78 -8.37 9.49
CA ASP A 70 -8.43 -7.85 10.68
C ASP A 70 -7.47 -6.89 11.39
N GLY A 71 -7.81 -5.60 11.39
CA GLY A 71 -7.00 -4.54 11.98
C GLY A 71 -6.86 -4.63 13.50
N THR A 72 -7.70 -5.41 14.19
CA THR A 72 -7.64 -5.52 15.66
C THR A 72 -6.70 -6.63 16.13
N LYS A 73 -6.02 -7.33 15.22
CA LYS A 73 -5.10 -8.41 15.55
C LYS A 73 -3.82 -7.89 16.20
N SER A 74 -3.29 -8.65 17.15
CA SER A 74 -2.04 -8.30 17.82
C SER A 74 -0.88 -8.24 16.82
N GLY A 75 -0.11 -7.17 16.85
CA GLY A 75 0.91 -6.72 15.91
C GLY A 75 0.41 -5.64 14.95
N GLY A 76 -0.90 -5.35 14.90
CA GLY A 76 -1.47 -4.37 13.97
C GLY A 76 -1.07 -4.67 12.53
N ALA A 77 -0.49 -3.69 11.83
CA ALA A 77 0.00 -3.84 10.45
C ALA A 77 1.15 -4.86 10.32
N TYR A 78 1.82 -5.23 11.42
CA TYR A 78 2.89 -6.22 11.48
C TYR A 78 2.42 -7.61 11.95
N SER A 79 1.11 -7.79 12.13
CA SER A 79 0.55 -9.03 12.69
C SER A 79 0.73 -10.25 11.77
N TRP A 80 1.31 -11.31 12.34
CA TRP A 80 1.40 -12.65 11.74
C TRP A 80 0.37 -13.65 12.29
N SER A 81 -0.52 -13.19 13.17
CA SER A 81 -1.59 -14.02 13.70
C SER A 81 -2.60 -14.41 12.61
N SER A 82 -3.51 -15.35 12.91
CA SER A 82 -4.63 -15.63 12.02
C SER A 82 -5.43 -14.34 11.75
N CYS A 83 -5.72 -14.06 10.47
CA CYS A 83 -6.28 -12.79 9.99
C CYS A 83 -5.40 -11.54 10.19
N GLY A 84 -4.15 -11.69 10.65
CA GLY A 84 -3.19 -10.59 10.74
C GLY A 84 -2.74 -10.08 9.38
N ALA A 85 -2.38 -8.80 9.30
CA ALA A 85 -2.07 -8.12 8.05
C ALA A 85 -0.89 -8.73 7.28
N GLN A 86 0.21 -9.06 7.96
CA GLN A 86 1.37 -9.71 7.32
C GLN A 86 1.04 -11.13 6.90
N LYS A 87 0.31 -11.87 7.73
CA LYS A 87 -0.11 -13.24 7.41
C LYS A 87 -0.99 -13.29 6.16
N GLN A 88 -1.99 -12.41 6.06
CA GLN A 88 -2.89 -12.34 4.91
C GLN A 88 -2.17 -11.96 3.61
N LEU A 89 -1.25 -10.99 3.67
CA LEU A 89 -0.43 -10.65 2.50
C LEU A 89 0.51 -11.81 2.12
N HIS A 90 1.11 -12.47 3.10
CA HIS A 90 1.96 -13.64 2.87
C HIS A 90 1.20 -14.75 2.15
N ASP A 91 0.02 -15.13 2.67
CA ASP A 91 -0.79 -16.21 2.11
C ASP A 91 -1.24 -15.87 0.69
N ALA A 92 -1.66 -14.62 0.45
CA ALA A 92 -1.97 -14.14 -0.89
C ALA A 92 -0.77 -14.30 -1.85
N ILE A 93 0.41 -13.85 -1.44
CA ILE A 93 1.61 -13.93 -2.27
C ILE A 93 1.98 -15.39 -2.58
N ARG A 94 1.83 -16.30 -1.61
CA ARG A 94 2.12 -17.73 -1.78
C ARG A 94 1.11 -18.44 -2.66
N VAL A 95 -0.15 -18.03 -2.66
CA VAL A 95 -1.20 -18.64 -3.49
C VAL A 95 -1.16 -18.09 -4.91
N PHE A 96 -1.02 -16.78 -5.09
CA PHE A 96 -1.25 -16.13 -6.38
C PHE A 96 0.03 -15.83 -7.15
N CYS A 97 1.18 -15.64 -6.49
CA CYS A 97 2.37 -15.08 -7.13
C CYS A 97 3.49 -16.09 -7.40
N THR A 98 3.24 -17.39 -7.22
CA THR A 98 4.24 -18.45 -7.40
C THR A 98 4.04 -19.23 -8.71
N GLY A 99 5.03 -20.03 -9.09
CA GLY A 99 4.95 -20.86 -10.29
C GLY A 99 5.06 -20.03 -11.56
N SER A 100 4.14 -20.24 -12.52
CA SER A 100 4.05 -19.45 -13.75
C SER A 100 3.25 -18.15 -13.59
N ASN A 101 2.54 -17.97 -12.48
CA ASN A 101 1.72 -16.78 -12.25
C ASN A 101 2.60 -15.56 -11.95
N THR A 102 2.11 -14.38 -12.32
CA THR A 102 2.70 -13.08 -11.97
C THR A 102 1.69 -12.26 -11.18
N CYS A 103 2.17 -11.39 -10.29
CA CYS A 103 1.32 -10.49 -9.52
C CYS A 103 1.67 -9.01 -9.72
N GLU A 104 0.63 -8.20 -9.83
CA GLU A 104 0.66 -6.78 -9.48
C GLU A 104 0.00 -6.60 -8.12
N ILE A 105 0.67 -5.91 -7.20
CA ILE A 105 0.16 -5.64 -5.85
C ILE A 105 -0.22 -4.16 -5.77
N TYR A 106 -1.49 -3.90 -5.49
CA TYR A 106 -2.05 -2.58 -5.26
C TYR A 106 -2.50 -2.50 -3.82
N THR A 107 -2.11 -1.44 -3.13
CA THR A 107 -2.46 -1.26 -1.72
C THR A 107 -3.07 0.11 -1.51
N HIS A 108 -3.90 0.26 -0.49
CA HIS A 108 -4.44 1.57 -0.11
C HIS A 108 -4.17 1.83 1.37
N SER A 109 -3.87 3.08 1.74
CA SER A 109 -3.77 3.50 3.15
C SER A 109 -2.76 2.63 3.93
N THR A 110 -3.16 2.08 5.08
CA THR A 110 -2.35 1.14 5.88
C THR A 110 -1.90 -0.09 5.10
N GLY A 111 -2.60 -0.52 4.05
CA GLY A 111 -2.15 -1.64 3.21
C GLY A 111 -0.78 -1.41 2.59
N GLY A 112 -0.41 -0.14 2.35
CA GLY A 112 0.91 0.19 1.85
C GLY A 112 2.00 0.06 2.90
N LEU A 113 1.70 0.34 4.18
CA LEU A 113 2.58 -0.02 5.29
C LEU A 113 2.76 -1.53 5.37
N VAL A 114 1.67 -2.29 5.26
CA VAL A 114 1.70 -3.76 5.30
C VAL A 114 2.61 -4.32 4.21
N ALA A 115 2.46 -3.87 2.96
CA ALA A 115 3.29 -4.33 1.85
C ALA A 115 4.74 -3.87 1.96
N ALA A 116 4.99 -2.60 2.29
CA ALA A 116 6.35 -2.08 2.45
C ALA A 116 7.10 -2.82 3.56
N ALA A 117 6.45 -3.04 4.71
CA ALA A 117 7.01 -3.80 5.83
C ALA A 117 7.25 -5.26 5.45
N TYR A 118 6.30 -5.90 4.76
CA TYR A 118 6.44 -7.29 4.32
C TYR A 118 7.70 -7.47 3.46
N PHE A 119 7.89 -6.63 2.44
CA PHE A 119 9.07 -6.73 1.57
C PHE A 119 10.35 -6.17 2.20
N GLY A 120 10.26 -5.31 3.22
CA GLY A 120 11.43 -4.81 3.95
C GLY A 120 11.95 -5.77 5.03
N GLN A 121 11.08 -6.62 5.58
CA GLN A 121 11.41 -7.60 6.61
C GLN A 121 11.58 -9.01 6.06
N ASN A 122 10.97 -9.33 4.92
CA ASN A 122 10.94 -10.67 4.35
C ASN A 122 11.43 -10.68 2.91
N ASN A 123 12.18 -11.72 2.55
CA ASN A 123 12.61 -11.98 1.17
C ASN A 123 11.89 -13.21 0.61
N PRO A 124 10.63 -13.10 0.17
CA PRO A 124 9.89 -14.25 -0.35
C PRO A 124 10.54 -14.75 -1.66
N SER A 125 11.13 -15.94 -1.62
CA SER A 125 11.68 -16.63 -2.79
C SER A 125 10.60 -17.28 -3.64
N GLY A 126 10.87 -17.46 -4.94
CA GLY A 126 9.98 -18.16 -5.87
C GLY A 126 8.67 -17.41 -6.19
N VAL A 127 8.65 -16.09 -6.01
CA VAL A 127 7.48 -15.24 -6.31
C VAL A 127 7.78 -14.31 -7.48
N ASN A 128 6.84 -14.20 -8.41
CA ASN A 128 6.90 -13.32 -9.57
C ASN A 128 5.99 -12.11 -9.30
N ILE A 129 6.59 -10.97 -8.97
CA ILE A 129 5.87 -9.73 -8.74
C ILE A 129 6.40 -8.70 -9.72
N SER A 130 5.54 -8.24 -10.63
CA SER A 130 5.87 -7.26 -11.66
C SER A 130 5.72 -5.83 -11.16
N ARG A 131 4.84 -5.60 -10.17
CA ARG A 131 4.58 -4.26 -9.64
C ARG A 131 4.09 -4.30 -8.19
N ILE A 132 4.53 -3.31 -7.42
CA ILE A 132 3.95 -2.97 -6.12
C ILE A 132 3.63 -1.48 -6.12
N GLN A 133 2.36 -1.13 -6.02
CA GLN A 133 1.90 0.24 -6.01
C GLN A 133 1.12 0.56 -4.73
N LEU A 134 1.55 1.60 -4.05
CA LEU A 134 1.09 2.06 -2.75
C LEU A 134 0.27 3.33 -2.93
N LEU A 135 -1.05 3.20 -2.88
CA LEU A 135 -2.02 4.28 -3.10
C LEU A 135 -2.32 4.98 -1.78
N ALA A 136 -2.07 6.29 -1.69
CA ALA A 136 -2.27 7.09 -0.47
C ALA A 136 -1.75 6.36 0.78
N ASN A 137 -0.46 6.00 0.76
CA ASN A 137 0.06 4.92 1.60
C ASN A 137 0.61 5.39 2.94
N ALA A 138 0.32 4.65 4.01
CA ALA A 138 0.75 5.00 5.37
C ALA A 138 2.13 4.43 5.75
N SER A 139 2.99 4.08 4.78
CA SER A 139 4.30 3.49 5.13
C SER A 139 5.26 4.51 5.73
N GLY A 140 5.11 5.81 5.46
CA GLY A 140 5.78 6.87 6.21
C GLY A 140 5.14 7.20 7.56
N GLY A 141 4.02 6.55 7.91
CA GLY A 141 3.21 6.79 9.11
C GLY A 141 2.12 7.84 8.91
N SER A 142 1.27 8.00 9.93
CA SER A 142 0.21 9.00 9.99
C SER A 142 0.33 9.80 11.27
N GLU A 143 0.41 11.12 11.14
CA GLU A 143 0.43 12.05 12.28
C GLU A 143 -0.93 12.04 13.00
N LEU A 144 -2.02 11.68 12.32
CA LEU A 144 -3.30 11.41 13.00
C LEU A 144 -3.19 10.22 13.95
N ALA A 145 -2.45 9.17 13.60
CA ALA A 145 -2.28 8.01 14.47
C ALA A 145 -1.35 8.28 15.68
N ASP A 146 -0.64 9.41 15.69
CA ASP A 146 0.10 9.88 16.87
C ASP A 146 -0.81 10.57 17.91
N ILE A 147 -2.04 10.89 17.53
CA ILE A 147 -3.01 11.59 18.37
C ILE A 147 -3.92 10.57 19.08
N SER A 148 -4.31 10.91 20.31
CA SER A 148 -5.19 10.07 21.12
C SER A 148 -6.48 9.71 20.38
N THR A 149 -6.82 8.42 20.44
CA THR A 149 -8.07 7.85 19.91
C THR A 149 -9.31 8.50 20.52
N THR A 150 -9.23 8.95 21.78
CA THR A 150 -10.32 9.68 22.45
C THR A 150 -10.56 11.05 21.82
N TYR A 151 -9.49 11.74 21.41
CA TYR A 151 -9.58 13.07 20.80
C TYR A 151 -10.09 12.99 19.36
N LEU A 152 -9.62 12.01 18.60
CA LEU A 152 -10.15 11.73 17.26
C LEU A 152 -11.60 11.22 17.28
N GLY A 153 -11.95 10.39 18.27
CA GLY A 153 -13.33 9.97 18.50
C GLY A 153 -14.26 11.14 18.85
N TRP A 154 -13.78 12.14 19.60
CA TRP A 154 -14.52 13.39 19.87
C TRP A 154 -14.77 14.21 18.59
N LEU A 155 -13.86 14.17 17.63
CA LEU A 155 -14.02 14.80 16.30
C LEU A 155 -14.86 13.97 15.31
N GLY A 156 -15.37 12.81 15.73
CA GLY A 156 -16.22 11.93 14.91
C GLY A 156 -15.46 11.01 13.96
N PHE A 157 -14.16 10.80 14.19
CA PHE A 157 -13.38 9.82 13.42
C PHE A 157 -13.48 8.43 14.04
N ASP A 158 -13.87 7.43 13.25
CA ASP A 158 -13.85 6.02 13.65
C ASP A 158 -12.40 5.57 13.86
N THR A 159 -11.93 5.64 15.10
CA THR A 159 -10.62 5.09 15.47
C THR A 159 -10.77 3.63 15.86
N LEU A 160 -9.97 2.77 15.24
CA LEU A 160 -9.79 1.39 15.71
C LEU A 160 -9.04 1.33 17.04
N GLY A 161 -8.20 2.33 17.32
CA GLY A 161 -7.28 2.30 18.45
C GLY A 161 -6.35 1.09 18.44
N GLY A 162 -5.66 0.87 19.56
CA GLY A 162 -4.86 -0.32 19.78
C GLY A 162 -3.62 -0.43 18.89
N GLU A 163 -3.22 -1.67 18.62
CA GLU A 163 -1.91 -1.99 18.02
C GLU A 163 -1.80 -1.58 16.54
N LEU A 164 -2.93 -1.42 15.83
CA LEU A 164 -2.91 -0.86 14.47
C LEU A 164 -2.52 0.61 14.47
N ASP A 165 -3.05 1.40 15.40
CA ASP A 165 -2.73 2.83 15.53
C ASP A 165 -1.26 2.99 15.93
N GLN A 166 -0.79 2.15 16.84
CA GLN A 166 0.64 2.10 17.18
C GLN A 166 1.50 1.76 15.97
N SER A 167 1.09 0.80 15.13
CA SER A 167 1.84 0.46 13.92
C SER A 167 1.83 1.56 12.85
N VAL A 168 0.71 2.30 12.72
CA VAL A 168 0.52 3.35 11.71
C VAL A 168 1.03 4.72 12.18
N SER A 169 1.22 4.92 13.49
CA SER A 169 1.86 6.10 14.06
C SER A 169 3.17 6.43 13.34
N THR A 170 3.57 7.70 13.31
CA THR A 170 4.82 8.07 12.61
C THR A 170 6.02 7.34 13.21
N ARG A 171 6.01 7.11 14.52
CA ARG A 171 7.03 6.32 15.19
C ARG A 171 6.97 4.84 14.79
N GLY A 172 5.79 4.23 14.82
CA GLY A 172 5.61 2.82 14.53
C GLY A 172 5.98 2.47 13.10
N ALA A 173 5.46 3.23 12.14
CA ALA A 173 5.69 2.98 10.72
C ALA A 173 7.17 3.13 10.36
N ARG A 174 7.80 4.23 10.79
CA ARG A 174 9.18 4.59 10.42
C ARG A 174 10.25 3.75 11.10
N LEU A 175 9.97 3.23 12.30
CA LEU A 175 10.89 2.38 13.05
C LEU A 175 10.57 0.89 12.91
N GLY A 176 9.42 0.52 12.36
CA GLY A 176 8.97 -0.86 12.30
C GLY A 176 9.77 -1.71 11.31
N PHE A 177 10.43 -1.12 10.31
CA PHE A 177 11.30 -1.84 9.38
C PHE A 177 12.34 -0.93 8.73
N ASN A 178 13.36 -1.53 8.10
CA ASN A 178 14.30 -0.78 7.28
C ASN A 178 13.64 -0.42 5.93
N HIS A 179 13.18 0.82 5.79
CA HIS A 179 12.58 1.32 4.56
C HIS A 179 13.49 1.23 3.33
N ASN A 180 14.81 1.22 3.54
CA ASN A 180 15.81 1.07 2.47
C ASN A 180 15.98 -0.37 1.98
N ASN A 181 15.28 -1.32 2.60
CA ASN A 181 15.22 -2.69 2.14
C ASN A 181 13.85 -2.97 1.51
N SER A 182 13.85 -3.54 0.31
CA SER A 182 12.65 -4.08 -0.36
C SER A 182 12.93 -5.39 -1.07
N ASN A 183 14.12 -5.97 -0.85
CA ASN A 183 14.64 -7.11 -1.59
C ASN A 183 14.63 -6.89 -3.12
N GLY A 184 15.11 -5.73 -3.56
CA GLY A 184 15.28 -5.39 -4.98
C GLY A 184 14.01 -4.93 -5.69
N ARG A 185 12.93 -4.65 -4.96
CA ARG A 185 11.63 -4.25 -5.52
C ARG A 185 11.43 -2.74 -5.45
N THR A 186 10.90 -2.14 -6.51
CA THR A 186 10.48 -0.73 -6.48
C THR A 186 9.08 -0.61 -5.87
N LEU A 187 8.89 0.37 -4.99
CA LEU A 187 7.61 0.67 -4.37
C LEU A 187 7.03 1.93 -5.01
N TYR A 188 6.07 1.77 -5.91
CA TYR A 188 5.50 2.90 -6.65
C TYR A 188 4.43 3.60 -5.81
N THR A 189 4.54 4.89 -5.55
CA THR A 189 3.58 5.62 -4.70
C THR A 189 2.69 6.55 -5.50
N THR A 190 1.45 6.73 -5.04
CA THR A 190 0.59 7.84 -5.47
C THR A 190 0.22 8.68 -4.27
N SER A 191 0.13 9.99 -4.47
CA SER A 191 -0.23 10.94 -3.42
C SER A 191 -1.40 11.83 -3.86
N GLY A 192 -2.08 12.42 -2.87
CA GLY A 192 -3.13 13.42 -3.04
C GLY A 192 -2.93 14.59 -2.09
N GLU A 193 -3.72 15.64 -2.27
CA GLU A 193 -3.74 16.85 -1.42
C GLU A 193 -5.17 17.32 -1.10
N GLY A 194 -6.17 16.50 -1.43
CA GLY A 194 -7.57 16.76 -1.11
C GLY A 194 -7.87 16.44 0.34
N SER A 195 -9.13 16.57 0.76
CA SER A 195 -9.54 16.19 2.11
C SER A 195 -10.86 15.44 2.08
N ASP A 196 -10.87 14.26 2.68
CA ASP A 196 -12.09 13.46 2.88
C ASP A 196 -12.99 14.01 4.00
N TYR A 197 -12.44 14.87 4.86
CA TYR A 197 -13.09 15.29 6.11
C TYR A 197 -13.27 16.81 6.20
N LEU A 198 -13.53 17.48 5.08
CA LEU A 198 -13.73 18.95 5.03
C LEU A 198 -12.60 19.73 5.71
N LYS A 199 -11.36 19.22 5.64
CA LYS A 199 -10.14 19.75 6.28
C LYS A 199 -10.15 19.75 7.81
N LEU A 200 -11.05 19.01 8.46
CA LEU A 200 -11.09 18.88 9.92
C LEU A 200 -9.83 18.21 10.50
N THR A 201 -9.16 17.37 9.71
CA THR A 201 -7.93 16.67 10.08
C THR A 201 -6.66 17.47 9.77
N SER A 202 -6.70 18.40 8.81
CA SER A 202 -5.53 19.15 8.33
C SER A 202 -4.77 19.90 9.43
N PRO A 203 -5.39 20.47 10.49
CA PRO A 203 -4.63 21.09 11.59
C PRO A 203 -3.67 20.14 12.34
N PHE A 204 -3.84 18.82 12.18
CA PHE A 204 -3.02 17.79 12.81
C PHE A 204 -1.98 17.19 11.86
N LEU A 205 -2.04 17.55 10.58
CA LEU A 205 -1.18 17.03 9.53
C LEU A 205 -0.20 18.14 9.13
N PRO A 206 1.12 17.97 9.35
CA PRO A 206 2.10 19.00 9.00
C PRO A 206 2.18 19.18 7.48
N GLY A 207 2.02 20.42 7.03
CA GLY A 207 2.23 20.83 5.66
C GLY A 207 1.05 20.46 4.77
N ARG A 208 1.34 19.93 3.58
CA ARG A 208 0.29 19.41 2.68
C ARG A 208 -0.19 18.06 3.18
N ASP A 209 -1.46 17.75 2.94
CA ASP A 209 -2.07 16.50 3.39
C ASP A 209 -3.19 16.04 2.46
N ASP A 210 -3.51 14.74 2.47
CA ASP A 210 -4.62 14.13 1.71
C ASP A 210 -5.91 13.96 2.56
N GLY A 211 -5.97 14.60 3.72
CA GLY A 211 -7.02 14.46 4.72
C GLY A 211 -6.77 13.35 5.75
N VAL A 212 -5.78 12.46 5.55
CA VAL A 212 -5.46 11.37 6.48
C VAL A 212 -3.96 11.27 6.78
N LEU A 213 -3.13 11.61 5.80
CA LEU A 213 -1.68 11.48 5.84
C LEU A 213 -1.05 12.80 5.39
N ALA A 214 -0.04 13.25 6.13
CA ALA A 214 0.80 14.33 5.66
C ALA A 214 1.57 13.87 4.41
N ASN A 215 1.76 14.79 3.47
CA ASN A 215 2.33 14.49 2.16
C ASN A 215 3.74 13.94 2.28
N HIS A 216 4.56 14.47 3.19
CA HIS A 216 5.91 13.95 3.43
C HIS A 216 5.91 12.47 3.87
N SER A 217 4.88 12.03 4.60
CA SER A 217 4.68 10.62 4.96
C SER A 217 4.19 9.78 3.78
N LEU A 218 3.28 10.31 2.95
CA LEU A 218 2.85 9.70 1.66
C LEU A 218 4.01 9.50 0.68
N CYS A 219 4.91 10.49 0.61
CA CYS A 219 6.06 10.49 -0.26
C CYS A 219 7.24 9.68 0.28
N ASN A 220 7.14 9.08 1.48
CA ASN A 220 8.23 8.32 2.10
C ASN A 220 9.52 9.13 2.31
N ILE A 221 9.38 10.36 2.83
CA ILE A 221 10.53 11.19 3.19
C ILE A 221 11.19 10.65 4.45
N ASN A 222 12.51 10.47 4.37
CA ASN A 222 13.31 9.85 5.42
C ASN A 222 13.65 10.79 6.60
N GLN A 223 13.40 12.09 6.42
CA GLN A 223 13.52 13.12 7.43
C GLN A 223 12.14 13.69 7.71
N VAL A 224 11.76 13.65 8.98
CA VAL A 224 10.46 14.16 9.43
C VAL A 224 10.53 15.66 9.51
N ALA A 225 9.77 16.34 8.67
CA ALA A 225 9.62 17.78 8.69
C ALA A 225 8.17 18.14 8.35
N ASP A 226 7.73 19.29 8.82
CA ASP A 226 6.67 20.01 8.15
C ASP A 226 7.17 20.40 6.76
N VAL A 227 6.47 19.96 5.71
CA VAL A 227 6.87 20.15 4.32
C VAL A 227 5.67 20.69 3.54
N ASP A 228 5.71 21.97 3.19
CA ASP A 228 4.65 22.61 2.39
C ASP A 228 4.92 22.47 0.88
N THR A 229 5.21 21.23 0.45
CA THR A 229 5.37 20.93 -0.98
C THR A 229 4.85 19.55 -1.32
N SER A 230 4.37 19.43 -2.55
CA SER A 230 3.77 18.23 -3.09
C SER A 230 4.78 17.12 -3.37
N CYS A 231 4.35 15.84 -3.35
CA CYS A 231 5.21 14.74 -3.79
C CYS A 231 5.74 14.93 -5.20
N THR A 232 7.02 15.29 -5.33
CA THR A 232 7.71 15.30 -6.62
C THR A 232 7.66 13.91 -7.27
N ARG A 233 7.26 13.79 -8.53
CA ARG A 233 7.29 12.49 -9.23
C ARG A 233 8.73 11.97 -9.37
N GLY A 234 8.91 10.66 -9.34
CA GLY A 234 10.22 10.00 -9.48
C GLY A 234 10.80 9.44 -8.18
N ASN A 235 12.07 9.01 -8.26
CA ASN A 235 12.90 8.52 -7.13
C ASN A 235 13.54 9.65 -6.31
N GLY A 236 12.98 10.86 -6.42
CA GLY A 236 13.68 12.09 -6.08
C GLY A 236 13.55 12.55 -4.62
N ARG A 237 14.01 13.78 -4.41
CA ARG A 237 13.84 14.57 -3.20
C ARG A 237 12.70 15.58 -3.39
N LEU A 238 12.04 15.96 -2.31
CA LEU A 238 11.20 17.16 -2.29
C LEU A 238 12.09 18.40 -2.27
N SER A 239 11.67 19.43 -3.00
CA SER A 239 12.32 20.75 -2.99
C SER A 239 11.33 21.76 -2.43
N GLU A 240 11.67 22.32 -1.28
CA GLU A 240 10.86 23.33 -0.59
C GLU A 240 11.59 24.66 -0.65
N THR A 241 10.90 25.68 -1.18
CA THR A 241 11.46 27.01 -1.36
C THR A 241 10.82 27.98 -0.37
N TYR A 242 11.65 28.68 0.41
CA TYR A 242 11.20 29.59 1.46
C TYR A 242 11.99 30.90 1.43
N ARG A 243 11.38 31.97 1.95
CA ARG A 243 12.07 33.25 2.12
C ARG A 243 13.10 33.13 3.23
N CYS A 244 14.26 33.76 3.08
CA CYS A 244 15.35 33.70 4.05
C CYS A 244 16.22 34.97 4.03
N GLY A 245 17.16 35.07 4.97
CA GLY A 245 18.11 36.20 5.08
C GLY A 245 17.53 37.44 5.75
N PHE A 246 18.32 38.53 5.79
CA PHE A 246 17.90 39.80 6.39
C PHE A 246 16.65 40.33 5.69
N LEU A 247 15.60 40.61 6.47
CA LEU A 247 14.28 41.02 6.00
C LEU A 247 13.62 40.06 4.98
N TRP A 248 13.98 38.78 4.98
CA TRP A 248 13.36 37.76 4.11
C TRP A 248 13.51 38.03 2.60
N LEU A 249 14.51 38.82 2.21
CA LEU A 249 14.71 39.26 0.83
C LEU A 249 15.32 38.20 -0.10
N LYS A 250 15.84 37.10 0.45
CA LYS A 250 16.42 36.00 -0.34
C LYS A 250 15.46 34.82 -0.44
N THR A 251 15.68 33.99 -1.45
CA THR A 251 14.98 32.73 -1.64
C THR A 251 15.96 31.58 -1.37
N CYS A 252 15.65 30.75 -0.40
CA CYS A 252 16.41 29.56 -0.04
C CYS A 252 15.64 28.30 -0.43
N THR A 253 16.38 27.20 -0.65
CA THR A 253 15.79 25.89 -0.95
C THR A 253 16.27 24.86 0.05
N LYS A 254 15.32 24.15 0.67
CA LYS A 254 15.56 22.97 1.49
C LYS A 254 15.21 21.72 0.68
N TYR A 255 16.04 20.70 0.81
CA TYR A 255 15.83 19.43 0.13
C TYR A 255 15.51 18.35 1.14
N HIS A 256 14.45 17.58 0.90
CA HIS A 256 14.04 16.46 1.75
C HIS A 256 14.11 15.16 0.96
N TYR A 257 14.85 14.18 1.46
CA TYR A 257 15.17 12.97 0.72
C TYR A 257 14.20 11.84 1.02
N ARG A 258 13.96 10.99 0.04
CA ARG A 258 13.14 9.79 0.20
C ARG A 258 13.96 8.63 0.74
N TRP A 259 13.29 7.69 1.38
CA TRP A 259 13.81 6.33 1.43
C TRP A 259 13.86 5.77 0.00
N THR A 260 14.93 5.06 -0.32
CA THR A 260 14.92 4.12 -1.45
C THR A 260 14.12 2.91 -0.98
N PRO A 261 13.31 2.21 -1.80
CA PRO A 261 13.17 2.26 -3.25
C PRO A 261 11.82 2.85 -3.69
N TYR A 262 11.38 3.91 -3.01
CA TYR A 262 10.08 4.51 -3.28
C TYR A 262 10.15 5.43 -4.51
N TYR A 263 9.19 5.25 -5.43
CA TYR A 263 9.06 6.01 -6.68
C TYR A 263 7.66 6.61 -6.78
N THR A 264 7.51 7.93 -6.73
CA THR A 264 6.17 8.55 -6.92
C THR A 264 5.79 8.56 -8.39
N VAL A 265 4.72 7.85 -8.76
CA VAL A 265 4.23 7.75 -10.14
C VAL A 265 3.11 8.76 -10.44
N TYR A 266 2.37 9.19 -9.41
CA TYR A 266 1.28 10.14 -9.55
C TYR A 266 1.20 11.06 -8.33
N GLN A 267 0.89 12.32 -8.60
CA GLN A 267 0.67 13.36 -7.61
C GLN A 267 -0.66 14.03 -7.96
N GLY A 268 -1.67 13.78 -7.13
CA GLY A 268 -2.96 14.47 -7.16
C GLY A 268 -2.84 15.86 -6.53
N GLY A 269 -3.74 16.76 -6.93
CA GLY A 269 -3.85 18.10 -6.34
C GLY A 269 -4.89 18.18 -5.24
N GLY A 270 -5.30 19.39 -4.88
CA GLY A 270 -6.24 19.67 -3.78
C GLY A 270 -7.67 19.12 -3.98
N SER A 271 -7.98 18.53 -5.13
CA SER A 271 -9.24 17.83 -5.41
C SER A 271 -9.12 16.31 -5.32
N HIS A 272 -7.94 15.78 -4.98
CA HIS A 272 -7.63 14.35 -4.97
C HIS A 272 -7.35 13.94 -3.53
N SER A 273 -8.37 13.42 -2.86
CA SER A 273 -8.34 13.00 -1.46
C SER A 273 -7.67 11.65 -1.26
N HIS A 274 -7.49 11.26 0.01
CA HIS A 274 -7.07 9.92 0.39
C HIS A 274 -7.95 8.84 -0.26
N SER A 275 -9.28 8.95 -0.17
CA SER A 275 -10.22 7.98 -0.75
C SER A 275 -10.15 7.90 -2.28
N ASP A 276 -9.91 9.02 -2.98
CA ASP A 276 -9.80 9.06 -4.44
C ASP A 276 -8.63 8.19 -4.96
N ALA A 277 -7.57 8.07 -4.15
CA ALA A 277 -6.40 7.27 -4.50
C ALA A 277 -6.72 5.79 -4.72
N LYS A 278 -7.85 5.26 -4.21
CA LYS A 278 -8.30 3.88 -4.50
C LYS A 278 -8.43 3.59 -6.00
N LYS A 279 -8.60 4.62 -6.84
CA LYS A 279 -8.73 4.50 -8.30
C LYS A 279 -7.40 4.66 -9.06
N ASP A 280 -6.30 4.94 -8.36
CA ASP A 280 -5.01 5.26 -8.99
C ASP A 280 -4.19 4.03 -9.41
N TYR A 281 -4.70 2.80 -9.26
CA TYR A 281 -3.98 1.57 -9.63
C TYR A 281 -3.53 1.53 -11.11
N GLY A 282 -4.19 2.30 -11.99
CA GLY A 282 -3.80 2.45 -13.40
C GLY A 282 -2.67 3.46 -13.66
N ARG A 283 -2.25 4.25 -12.66
CA ARG A 283 -1.18 5.25 -12.80
C ARG A 283 0.20 4.56 -12.94
N ARG A 284 1.06 5.10 -13.78
CA ARG A 284 2.38 4.57 -14.10
C ARG A 284 3.45 5.66 -14.06
#